data_AF-A0A5C5VTF7-F1
#
_entry.id   AF-A0A5C5VTF7-F1
#
_cell.length_a   1.000
_cell.length_b   1.000
_cell.length_c   1.000
_cell.angle_alpha   90.00
_cell.angle_beta   90.00
_cell.angle_gamma   90.00
#
_symmetry.space_group_name_H-M   'P 1'
#
loop_
_entity.id
_entity.type
_entity.pdbx_description
1 polymer ?
#
loop_
_entity_poly.entity_id
_entity_poly.type
_entity_poly.pdbx_seq_one_letter_code
_entity_poly.pdbx_strand_id
1 'polypeptide(L)'
;MNYDQPGFYAVLEFVKRSPQPPGHAQPSARLNDWRVLIDRPNDFRGAVVTLSGKLGRNKSPFLLQRRPDLGEITQLELYSDTQPLACTVICTENVGDLPIDAEVEVTGYFVLARNYKGPGGRVQQAAVIVAPAPISFARAQRSLTQRFDWRWLAASVGAAAVVVWVVLRRASRGGRTDIHSLHARTAAPQNLAGDLAAWASDAPPSPRAAEEPDARDG
;
A
#
# COMPACT_ATOMS: atom_id res chain seq x y z
N MET A 1 -10.85 20.74 -9.06
CA MET A 1 -9.71 21.61 -9.39
C MET A 1 -10.02 22.30 -10.70
N ASN A 2 -9.92 23.63 -10.78
CA ASN A 2 -10.28 24.36 -12.00
C ASN A 2 -9.00 24.57 -12.86
N TYR A 3 -8.90 23.86 -13.98
CA TYR A 3 -7.87 24.02 -15.02
C TYR A 3 -8.45 24.68 -16.28
N ASP A 4 -9.58 25.40 -16.16
CA ASP A 4 -10.37 25.95 -17.27
C ASP A 4 -9.69 27.18 -17.89
N GLN A 5 -8.48 27.00 -18.39
CA GLN A 5 -7.78 27.99 -19.18
C GLN A 5 -7.55 27.42 -20.58
N PRO A 6 -7.88 28.14 -21.66
CA PRO A 6 -7.67 27.67 -23.04
C PRO A 6 -6.23 27.24 -23.30
N GLY A 7 -5.25 27.97 -22.75
CA GLY A 7 -3.83 27.64 -22.90
C GLY A 7 -3.43 26.30 -22.27
N PHE A 8 -4.07 25.90 -21.16
CA PHE A 8 -3.82 24.60 -20.55
C PHE A 8 -4.26 23.46 -21.47
N TYR A 9 -5.49 23.53 -22.00
CA TYR A 9 -5.99 22.49 -22.90
C TYR A 9 -5.21 22.42 -24.21
N ALA A 10 -4.79 23.57 -24.76
CA ALA A 10 -3.99 23.61 -25.97
C ALA A 10 -2.63 22.91 -25.78
N VAL A 11 -1.93 23.18 -24.68
CA VAL A 11 -0.66 22.50 -24.37
C VAL A 11 -0.89 21.02 -24.10
N LEU A 12 -1.96 20.65 -23.39
CA LEU A 12 -2.30 19.25 -23.12
C LEU A 12 -2.58 18.46 -24.40
N GLU A 13 -3.36 19.03 -25.31
CA GLU A 13 -3.66 18.44 -26.62
C GLU A 13 -2.40 18.33 -27.47
N PHE A 14 -1.54 19.35 -27.45
CA PHE A 14 -0.26 19.34 -28.14
C PHE A 14 0.66 18.22 -27.62
N VAL A 15 0.83 18.11 -26.29
CA VAL A 15 1.67 17.06 -25.69
C VAL A 15 1.12 15.67 -26.00
N LYS A 16 -0.21 15.47 -25.95
CA LYS A 16 -0.82 14.17 -26.31
C LYS A 16 -0.64 13.78 -27.77
N ARG A 17 -0.61 14.74 -28.69
CA ARG A 17 -0.47 14.48 -30.12
C ARG A 17 0.97 14.50 -30.60
N SER A 18 1.90 15.00 -29.79
CA SER A 18 3.31 15.06 -30.15
C SER A 18 3.94 13.66 -30.14
N PRO A 19 4.53 13.20 -31.25
CA PRO A 19 5.25 11.93 -31.27
C PRO A 19 6.60 11.99 -30.55
N GLN A 20 7.10 13.20 -30.26
CA GLN A 20 8.40 13.43 -29.66
C GLN A 20 8.26 13.98 -28.23
N PRO A 21 9.16 13.57 -27.32
CA PRO A 21 9.15 14.06 -25.95
C PRO A 21 9.49 15.57 -25.89
N PRO A 22 8.98 16.30 -24.89
CA PRO A 22 9.41 17.67 -24.62
C PRO A 22 10.94 17.74 -24.49
N GLY A 23 11.56 18.75 -25.10
CA GLY A 23 13.02 18.89 -25.10
C GLY A 23 13.72 18.42 -26.38
N HIS A 24 13.03 17.68 -27.26
CA HIS A 24 13.63 17.18 -28.50
C HIS A 24 13.80 18.28 -29.57
N ALA A 25 12.73 19.05 -29.82
CA ALA A 25 12.73 20.13 -30.81
C ALA A 25 13.24 21.48 -30.24
N GLN A 26 13.21 21.65 -28.92
CA GLN A 26 13.61 22.87 -28.23
C GLN A 26 14.43 22.50 -26.99
N PRO A 27 15.58 23.15 -26.73
CA PRO A 27 16.37 22.86 -25.55
C PRO A 27 15.57 23.15 -24.28
N SER A 28 15.57 22.21 -23.33
CA SER A 28 14.90 22.40 -22.05
C SER A 28 15.72 23.30 -21.13
N ALA A 29 15.06 24.25 -20.46
CA ALA A 29 15.67 25.02 -19.39
C ALA A 29 15.64 24.19 -18.11
N ARG A 30 16.80 23.70 -17.64
CA ARG A 30 16.90 23.03 -16.33
C ARG A 30 16.85 24.09 -15.23
N LEU A 31 15.82 24.02 -14.39
CA LEU A 31 15.62 24.99 -13.32
C LEU A 31 15.88 24.34 -11.96
N ASN A 32 16.92 24.84 -11.28
CA ASN A 32 17.24 24.44 -9.90
C ASN A 32 16.38 25.20 -8.88
N ASP A 33 15.93 26.40 -9.24
CA ASP A 33 15.04 27.24 -8.42
C ASP A 33 13.67 27.34 -9.11
N TRP A 34 12.64 26.78 -8.47
CA TRP A 34 11.27 26.79 -8.97
C TRP A 34 10.61 28.16 -8.79
N ARG A 35 11.15 29.02 -7.92
CA ARG A 35 10.62 30.36 -7.65
C ARG A 35 10.55 31.20 -8.92
N VAL A 36 11.49 31.00 -9.85
CA VAL A 36 11.52 31.74 -11.12
C VAL A 36 10.23 31.55 -11.95
N LEU A 37 9.58 30.39 -11.84
CA LEU A 37 8.31 30.11 -12.51
C LEU A 37 7.13 30.88 -11.91
N ILE A 38 7.25 31.27 -10.64
CA ILE A 38 6.22 32.02 -9.91
C ILE A 38 6.48 33.52 -9.98
N ASP A 39 7.75 33.92 -9.86
CA ASP A 39 8.17 35.32 -9.89
C ASP A 39 8.12 35.90 -11.31
N ARG A 40 8.35 35.07 -12.33
CA ARG A 40 8.37 35.47 -13.75
C ARG A 40 7.62 34.50 -14.65
N PRO A 41 6.31 34.27 -14.42
CA PRO A 41 5.56 33.24 -15.12
C PRO A 41 5.45 33.51 -16.64
N ASN A 42 5.51 34.77 -17.07
CA ASN A 42 5.40 35.12 -18.49
C ASN A 42 6.67 34.76 -19.29
N ASP A 43 7.84 34.77 -18.65
CA ASP A 43 9.12 34.44 -19.30
C ASP A 43 9.21 32.95 -19.65
N PHE A 44 8.50 32.10 -18.90
CA PHE A 44 8.53 30.65 -19.05
C PHE A 44 7.24 30.07 -19.65
N ARG A 45 6.19 30.87 -19.87
CA ARG A 45 4.91 30.37 -20.37
C ARG A 45 5.08 29.73 -21.75
N GLY A 46 4.75 28.45 -21.85
CA GLY A 46 4.94 27.65 -23.07
C GLY A 46 6.39 27.18 -23.29
N ALA A 47 7.34 27.52 -22.42
CA ALA A 47 8.71 27.04 -22.50
C ALA A 47 8.83 25.61 -21.97
N VAL A 48 9.76 24.85 -22.54
CA VAL A 48 10.15 23.54 -22.03
C VAL A 48 11.07 23.73 -20.83
N VAL A 49 10.67 23.22 -19.67
CA VAL A 49 11.42 23.29 -18.43
C VAL A 49 11.66 21.90 -17.86
N THR A 50 12.81 21.72 -17.23
CA THR A 50 13.17 20.49 -16.52
C THR A 50 13.34 20.79 -15.04
N LEU A 51 12.64 20.02 -14.20
CA LEU A 51 12.63 20.18 -12.75
C LEU A 51 12.84 18.83 -12.07
N SER A 52 13.55 18.86 -10.94
CA SER A 52 13.66 17.71 -10.03
C SER A 52 13.03 18.06 -8.68
N GLY A 53 12.27 17.12 -8.12
CA GLY A 53 11.64 17.27 -6.81
C GLY A 53 11.16 15.94 -6.25
N LYS A 54 10.62 15.95 -5.04
CA LYS A 54 10.05 14.78 -4.39
C LYS A 54 8.56 14.69 -4.61
N LEU A 55 8.05 13.48 -4.80
CA LEU A 55 6.62 13.25 -4.98
C LEU A 55 5.87 13.39 -3.67
N GLY A 56 5.06 14.43 -3.52
CA GLY A 56 4.20 14.62 -2.36
C GLY A 56 2.84 13.94 -2.51
N ARG A 57 2.27 13.94 -3.71
CA ARG A 57 1.01 13.22 -4.01
C ARG A 57 0.97 12.70 -5.43
N ASN A 58 0.44 11.49 -5.58
CA ASN A 58 0.04 10.90 -6.85
C ASN A 58 -1.47 10.74 -6.85
N LYS A 59 -2.18 11.46 -7.73
CA LYS A 59 -3.64 11.33 -7.84
C LYS A 59 -3.99 10.26 -8.86
N SER A 60 -5.03 9.50 -8.58
CA SER A 60 -5.59 8.55 -9.54
C SER A 60 -5.87 9.24 -10.89
N PRO A 61 -5.66 8.54 -12.01
CA PRO A 61 -6.02 9.05 -13.33
C PRO A 61 -7.47 9.54 -13.35
N PHE A 62 -7.71 10.66 -14.04
CA PHE A 62 -9.04 11.24 -14.14
C PHE A 62 -9.28 11.86 -15.52
N LEU A 63 -10.56 11.95 -15.89
CA LEU A 63 -11.00 12.64 -17.10
C LEU A 63 -11.31 14.11 -16.80
N LEU A 64 -10.96 14.99 -17.75
CA LEU A 64 -11.35 16.39 -17.70
C LEU A 64 -12.80 16.53 -18.13
N GLN A 65 -13.69 16.92 -17.21
CA GLN A 65 -15.13 17.02 -17.47
C GLN A 65 -15.49 17.89 -18.70
N ARG A 66 -14.74 18.98 -18.93
CA ARG A 66 -14.98 19.90 -20.06
C ARG A 66 -14.30 19.49 -21.37
N ARG A 67 -13.35 18.56 -21.33
CA ARG A 67 -12.56 18.08 -22.47
C ARG A 67 -12.32 16.56 -22.35
N PRO A 68 -13.38 15.74 -22.36
CA PRO A 68 -13.24 14.29 -22.24
C PRO A 68 -12.54 13.67 -23.46
N ASP A 69 -12.55 14.37 -24.60
CA ASP A 69 -11.82 14.04 -25.84
C ASP A 69 -10.30 13.93 -25.63
N LEU A 70 -9.76 14.63 -24.63
CA LEU A 70 -8.35 14.55 -24.27
C LEU A 70 -8.02 13.28 -23.49
N GLY A 71 -8.98 12.41 -23.18
CA GLY A 71 -8.76 11.15 -22.46
C GLY A 71 -8.26 11.32 -21.03
N GLU A 72 -7.77 10.23 -20.44
CA GLU A 72 -7.31 10.23 -19.05
C GLU A 72 -5.99 11.00 -18.89
N ILE A 73 -5.85 11.67 -17.75
CA ILE A 73 -4.64 12.35 -17.32
C ILE A 73 -4.33 12.02 -15.87
N THR A 74 -3.06 12.08 -15.51
CA THR A 74 -2.61 11.87 -14.13
C THR A 74 -2.04 13.16 -13.56
N GLN A 75 -2.27 13.43 -12.28
CA GLN A 75 -1.73 14.59 -11.60
C GLN A 75 -0.75 14.18 -10.50
N LEU A 76 0.47 14.70 -10.61
CA LEU A 76 1.50 14.60 -9.59
C LEU A 76 1.66 15.96 -8.91
N GLU A 77 1.80 15.95 -7.58
CA GLU A 77 2.19 17.13 -6.81
C GLU A 77 3.60 16.87 -6.28
N LEU A 78 4.58 17.60 -6.83
CA LEU A 78 5.96 17.57 -6.39
C LEU A 78 6.22 18.69 -5.38
N TYR A 79 7.17 18.47 -4.48
CA TYR A 79 7.67 19.49 -3.56
C TYR A 79 9.20 19.45 -3.54
N SER A 80 9.81 20.53 -3.08
CA SER A 80 11.25 20.63 -2.88
C SER A 80 11.54 20.73 -1.39
N ASP A 81 12.59 20.04 -0.92
CA ASP A 81 13.06 20.18 0.47
C ASP A 81 13.69 21.55 0.74
N THR A 82 14.17 22.21 -0.32
CA THR A 82 14.92 23.47 -0.22
C THR A 82 14.04 24.70 -0.46
N GLN A 83 12.84 24.51 -1.02
CA GLN A 83 11.98 25.61 -1.46
C GLN A 83 10.54 25.37 -0.99
N PRO A 84 9.87 26.38 -0.39
CA PRO A 84 8.51 26.24 0.11
C PRO A 84 7.46 26.37 -1.01
N LEU A 85 7.71 25.73 -2.16
CA LEU A 85 6.87 25.77 -3.35
C LEU A 85 6.50 24.35 -3.78
N ALA A 86 5.25 24.19 -4.21
CA ALA A 86 4.80 22.97 -4.84
C ALA A 86 4.85 23.12 -6.37
N CYS A 87 5.01 22.00 -7.06
CA CYS A 87 4.86 21.93 -8.51
C CYS A 87 3.77 20.91 -8.84
N THR A 88 2.74 21.33 -9.56
CA THR A 88 1.74 20.41 -10.12
C THR A 88 2.21 19.98 -11.50
N VAL A 89 2.42 18.69 -11.68
CA VAL A 89 2.69 18.09 -12.98
C VAL A 89 1.44 17.36 -13.45
N ILE A 90 0.98 17.68 -14.65
CA ILE A 90 -0.09 16.98 -15.34
C ILE A 90 0.56 16.09 -16.40
N CYS A 91 0.44 14.78 -16.19
CA CYS A 91 0.94 13.75 -17.08
C CYS A 91 -0.16 13.33 -18.06
N THR A 92 0.19 13.27 -19.35
CA THR A 92 -0.74 12.78 -20.38
C THR A 92 -0.76 11.26 -20.49
N GLU A 93 0.26 10.60 -19.96
CA GLU A 93 0.37 9.14 -19.88
C GLU A 93 0.10 8.66 -18.45
N ASN A 94 -0.24 7.37 -18.33
CA ASN A 94 -0.36 6.73 -17.04
C ASN A 94 1.03 6.47 -16.45
N VAL A 95 1.33 7.13 -15.34
CA VAL A 95 2.62 7.05 -14.63
C VAL A 95 2.65 5.95 -13.55
N GLY A 96 1.56 5.21 -13.40
CA GLY A 96 1.42 4.15 -12.39
C GLY A 96 1.53 4.66 -10.95
N ASP A 97 1.74 3.71 -10.03
CA ASP A 97 1.91 4.01 -8.60
C ASP A 97 3.36 4.37 -8.28
N LEU A 98 3.67 5.67 -8.38
CA LEU A 98 4.92 6.21 -7.88
C LEU A 98 4.88 6.34 -6.34
N PRO A 99 5.92 5.88 -5.62
CA PRO A 99 5.96 6.00 -4.17
C PRO A 99 6.11 7.46 -3.75
N ILE A 100 5.39 7.84 -2.68
CA ILE A 100 5.56 9.14 -2.02
C ILE A 100 7.02 9.29 -1.57
N ASP A 101 7.53 10.52 -1.60
CA ASP A 101 8.91 10.93 -1.35
C ASP A 101 9.95 10.42 -2.36
N ALA A 102 9.54 9.74 -3.44
CA ALA A 102 10.43 9.43 -4.55
C ALA A 102 10.94 10.72 -5.19
N GLU A 103 12.24 10.75 -5.49
CA GLU A 103 12.83 11.84 -6.25
C GLU A 103 12.52 11.60 -7.73
N VAL A 104 11.90 12.59 -8.35
CA VAL A 104 11.37 12.54 -9.70
C VAL A 104 11.90 13.73 -10.49
N GLU A 105 12.41 13.46 -11.68
CA GLU A 105 12.74 14.48 -12.67
C GLU A 105 11.69 14.50 -13.77
N VAL A 106 11.20 15.70 -14.09
CA VAL A 106 10.16 15.93 -15.10
C VAL A 106 10.62 17.01 -16.06
N THR A 107 10.53 16.74 -17.35
CA THR A 107 10.60 17.75 -18.41
C THR A 107 9.23 17.93 -19.03
N GLY A 108 8.77 19.17 -19.10
CA GLY A 108 7.47 19.48 -19.66
C GLY A 108 7.32 20.96 -19.98
N TYR A 109 6.15 21.33 -20.47
CA TYR A 109 5.81 22.70 -20.80
C TYR A 109 5.24 23.40 -19.58
N PHE A 110 5.85 24.52 -19.18
CA PHE A 110 5.26 25.36 -18.15
C PHE A 110 4.03 26.10 -18.69
N VAL A 111 2.90 25.97 -18.01
CA VAL A 111 1.63 26.54 -18.47
C VAL A 111 1.27 27.80 -17.70
N LEU A 112 1.28 27.72 -16.37
CA LEU A 112 0.86 28.81 -15.50
C LEU A 112 1.35 28.60 -14.06
N ALA A 113 1.38 29.68 -13.29
CA ALA A 113 1.43 29.64 -11.83
C ALA A 113 0.01 29.82 -11.27
N ARG A 114 -0.34 29.09 -10.21
CA ARG A 114 -1.63 29.21 -9.54
C ARG A 114 -1.50 29.26 -8.04
N ASN A 115 -2.51 29.86 -7.42
CA ASN A 115 -2.72 29.81 -5.99
C ASN A 115 -3.77 28.73 -5.68
N TYR A 116 -3.55 27.91 -4.66
CA TYR A 116 -4.50 26.91 -4.17
C TYR A 116 -4.50 26.87 -2.64
N LYS A 117 -5.56 26.35 -2.04
CA LYS A 117 -5.61 26.16 -0.58
C LYS A 117 -4.95 24.82 -0.23
N GLY A 118 -3.86 24.88 0.54
CA GLY A 118 -3.19 23.71 1.07
C GLY A 118 -3.97 23.06 2.23
N PRO A 119 -3.49 21.91 2.75
CA PRO A 119 -4.15 21.15 3.82
C PRO A 119 -4.37 21.95 5.12
N GLY A 120 -3.58 22.99 5.37
CA GLY A 120 -3.73 23.89 6.53
C GLY A 120 -4.55 25.15 6.26
N GLY A 121 -5.34 25.20 5.18
CA GLY A 121 -6.14 26.37 4.80
C GLY A 121 -5.33 27.58 4.29
N ARG A 122 -4.00 27.53 4.39
CA ARG A 122 -3.08 28.53 3.84
C ARG A 122 -3.09 28.48 2.32
N VAL A 123 -3.01 29.66 1.71
CA VAL A 123 -2.81 29.79 0.26
C VAL A 123 -1.38 29.38 -0.04
N GLN A 124 -1.23 28.41 -0.93
CA GLN A 124 0.03 27.94 -1.47
C GLN A 124 0.08 28.28 -2.96
N GLN A 125 1.29 28.52 -3.47
CA GLN A 125 1.52 28.75 -4.89
C GLN A 125 2.11 27.48 -5.50
N ALA A 126 1.64 27.15 -6.70
CA ALA A 126 2.23 26.07 -7.49
C ALA A 126 2.41 26.46 -8.95
N ALA A 127 3.56 26.08 -9.49
CA ALA A 127 3.77 26.00 -10.93
C ALA A 127 2.97 24.82 -11.49
N VAL A 128 2.41 24.98 -12.69
CA VAL A 128 1.71 23.91 -13.41
C VAL A 128 2.46 23.59 -14.68
N ILE A 129 2.84 22.32 -14.81
CA ILE A 129 3.60 21.80 -15.95
C ILE A 129 2.81 20.66 -16.58
N VAL A 130 2.84 20.60 -17.90
CA VAL A 130 2.27 19.48 -18.67
C VAL A 130 3.42 18.69 -19.30
N ALA A 131 3.43 17.39 -19.05
CA ALA A 131 4.45 16.47 -19.52
C ALA A 131 3.81 15.14 -19.97
N PRO A 132 4.47 14.34 -20.80
CA PRO A 132 3.99 12.99 -21.12
C PRO A 132 4.05 12.08 -19.89
N ALA A 133 5.25 11.90 -19.37
CA ALA A 133 5.57 11.14 -18.16
C ALA A 133 6.85 11.71 -17.53
N PRO A 134 7.17 11.36 -16.27
CA PRO A 134 8.48 11.64 -15.68
C PRO A 134 9.62 10.94 -16.41
N ILE A 135 10.79 11.58 -16.47
CA ILE A 135 11.96 11.05 -17.18
C ILE A 135 12.72 10.05 -16.33
N SER A 136 12.89 10.36 -15.05
CA SER A 136 13.59 9.49 -14.12
C SER A 136 12.91 9.53 -12.76
N PHE A 137 12.98 8.42 -12.05
CA PHE A 137 12.70 8.37 -10.62
C PHE A 137 13.85 7.65 -9.94
N ALA A 138 14.48 8.29 -8.96
CA ALA A 138 15.32 7.55 -8.04
C ALA A 138 14.35 6.73 -7.20
N ARG A 139 14.39 5.39 -7.33
CA ARG A 139 13.63 4.50 -6.46
C ARG A 139 13.93 4.96 -5.03
N ALA A 140 12.91 5.47 -4.35
CA ALA A 140 13.01 5.83 -2.95
C ALA A 140 13.59 4.61 -2.24
N GLN A 141 14.88 4.64 -1.91
CA GLN A 141 15.38 3.78 -0.86
C GLN A 141 14.53 4.20 0.31
N ARG A 142 13.65 3.31 0.78
CA ARG A 142 13.01 3.45 2.07
C ARG A 142 14.14 3.68 3.04
N SER A 143 14.46 4.94 3.31
CA SER A 143 15.23 5.31 4.46
C SER A 143 14.26 5.00 5.58
N LEU A 144 14.33 3.77 6.10
CA LEU A 144 13.86 3.39 7.41
C LEU A 144 14.73 4.17 8.43
N THR A 145 14.68 5.49 8.35
CA THR A 145 14.99 6.43 9.42
C THR A 145 13.71 6.77 10.17
N GLN A 146 12.69 5.92 10.08
CA GLN A 146 11.86 5.70 11.24
C GLN A 146 12.80 5.13 12.30
N ARG A 147 13.32 6.01 13.17
CA ARG A 147 14.10 5.63 14.35
C ARG A 147 13.32 4.49 15.00
N PHE A 148 13.81 3.28 14.80
CA PHE A 148 13.24 2.10 15.41
C PHE A 148 13.50 2.26 16.91
N ASP A 149 12.49 2.81 17.57
CA ASP A 149 12.61 3.23 18.95
C ASP A 149 12.43 1.97 19.80
N TRP A 150 13.55 1.23 19.92
CA TRP A 150 13.67 -0.07 20.57
C TRP A 150 13.05 -0.10 21.96
N ARG A 151 12.92 1.08 22.59
CA ARG A 151 12.25 1.32 23.86
C ARG A 151 10.79 0.87 23.84
N TRP A 152 10.04 1.12 22.77
CA TRP A 152 8.65 0.68 22.63
C TRP A 152 8.54 -0.82 22.45
N LEU A 153 9.49 -1.43 21.74
CA LEU A 153 9.54 -2.87 21.59
C LEU A 153 9.92 -3.57 22.91
N ALA A 154 10.93 -3.06 23.60
CA ALA A 154 11.30 -3.51 24.95
C ALA A 154 10.16 -3.35 25.95
N ALA A 155 9.42 -2.23 25.90
CA ALA A 155 8.24 -2.02 26.75
C ALA A 155 7.12 -3.03 26.46
N SER A 156 6.88 -3.32 25.17
CA SER A 156 5.86 -4.30 24.75
C SER A 156 6.22 -5.72 25.18
N VAL A 157 7.49 -6.12 24.99
CA VAL A 157 8.01 -7.42 25.42
C VAL A 157 7.98 -7.54 26.95
N GLY A 158 8.38 -6.48 27.66
CA GLY A 158 8.32 -6.44 29.12
C GLY A 158 6.90 -6.56 29.66
N ALA A 159 5.94 -5.82 29.07
CA ALA A 159 4.53 -5.90 29.45
C ALA A 159 3.96 -7.30 29.24
N ALA A 160 4.25 -7.94 28.10
CA ALA A 160 3.83 -9.31 27.82
C ALA A 160 4.42 -10.31 28.84
N ALA A 161 5.71 -10.18 29.18
CA ALA A 161 6.36 -11.02 30.18
C ALA A 161 5.73 -10.87 31.58
N VAL A 162 5.39 -9.64 31.98
CA VAL A 162 4.69 -9.37 33.25
C VAL A 162 3.30 -9.99 33.27
N VAL A 163 2.53 -9.87 32.19
CA VAL A 163 1.21 -10.49 32.09
C VAL A 163 1.31 -12.02 32.20
N VAL A 164 2.23 -12.63 31.46
CA VAL A 164 2.47 -14.09 31.52
C VAL A 164 2.87 -14.52 32.93
N TRP A 165 3.77 -13.78 33.59
CA TRP A 165 4.18 -14.06 34.96
C TRP A 165 3.03 -13.94 35.97
N VAL A 166 2.18 -12.91 35.84
CA VAL A 166 1.00 -12.74 36.71
C VAL A 166 0.02 -13.89 36.52
N VAL A 167 -0.24 -14.31 35.28
CA VAL A 167 -1.14 -15.45 34.98
C VAL A 167 -0.57 -16.75 35.56
N LEU A 168 0.72 -17.04 35.34
CA LEU A 168 1.40 -18.21 35.90
C LEU A 168 1.38 -18.22 37.43
N ARG A 169 1.64 -17.07 38.06
CA ARG A 169 1.62 -16.94 39.53
C ARG A 169 0.22 -17.07 40.10
N ARG A 170 -0.80 -16.65 39.36
CA ARG A 170 -2.20 -16.79 39.77
C ARG A 170 -2.69 -18.22 39.58
N ALA A 171 -2.26 -18.90 38.51
CA ALA A 171 -2.53 -20.31 38.26
C ALA A 171 -1.84 -21.23 39.29
N SER A 172 -0.60 -20.93 39.69
CA SER A 172 0.11 -21.72 40.72
C SER A 172 -0.38 -21.48 42.16
N ARG A 173 -1.14 -20.39 42.39
CA ARG A 173 -1.84 -20.11 43.66
C ARG A 173 -3.27 -20.69 43.68
N GLY A 174 -3.83 -21.05 42.53
CA GLY A 174 -5.05 -21.87 42.47
C GLY A 174 -4.69 -23.28 42.92
N GLY A 175 -5.13 -23.64 44.13
CA GLY A 175 -4.71 -24.84 44.85
C GLY A 175 -4.79 -26.12 44.03
N ARG A 176 -3.95 -27.09 44.43
CA ARG A 176 -4.03 -28.50 44.03
C ARG A 176 -5.50 -28.90 43.90
N THR A 177 -5.97 -29.08 42.67
CA THR A 177 -7.26 -29.70 42.41
C THR A 177 -7.16 -31.10 43.00
N ASP A 178 -7.81 -31.31 44.14
CA ASP A 178 -7.79 -32.60 44.84
C ASP A 178 -8.61 -33.58 44.02
N ILE A 179 -7.91 -34.35 43.18
CA ILE A 179 -8.49 -35.30 42.23
C ILE A 179 -9.29 -36.38 42.98
N HIS A 180 -8.97 -36.63 44.27
CA HIS A 180 -9.69 -37.58 45.11
C HIS A 180 -11.06 -37.08 45.60
N SER A 181 -11.35 -35.78 45.46
CA SER A 181 -12.63 -35.18 45.86
C SER A 181 -13.68 -35.13 44.74
N LEU A 182 -13.34 -35.59 43.52
CA LEU A 182 -14.31 -35.76 42.43
C LEU A 182 -15.21 -36.98 42.67
N HIS A 183 -16.09 -36.88 43.66
CA HIS A 183 -17.24 -37.78 43.77
C HIS A 183 -18.27 -37.38 42.71
N ALA A 184 -18.68 -38.36 41.89
CA ALA A 184 -19.78 -38.18 40.95
C ALA A 184 -21.05 -37.79 41.73
N ARG A 185 -21.47 -36.53 41.60
CA ARG A 185 -22.71 -36.02 42.22
C ARG A 185 -23.99 -36.63 41.63
N THR A 186 -23.86 -37.38 40.54
CA THR A 186 -24.97 -37.96 39.82
C THR A 186 -24.68 -39.44 39.61
N ALA A 187 -25.57 -40.31 40.08
CA ALA A 187 -25.52 -41.72 39.71
C ALA A 187 -25.57 -41.83 38.19
N ALA A 188 -24.66 -42.60 37.59
CA ALA A 188 -24.66 -42.83 36.16
C ALA A 188 -26.05 -43.35 35.75
N PRO A 189 -26.76 -42.69 34.81
CA PRO A 189 -28.14 -43.03 34.48
C PRO A 189 -28.29 -44.43 33.86
N GLN A 190 -27.19 -45.06 33.44
CA GLN A 190 -27.18 -46.39 32.85
C GLN A 190 -26.05 -47.24 33.44
N ASN A 191 -26.42 -48.40 33.97
CA ASN A 191 -25.50 -49.43 34.42
C ASN A 191 -25.03 -50.24 33.21
N LEU A 192 -23.84 -49.91 32.69
CA LEU A 192 -23.23 -50.56 31.52
C LEU A 192 -22.57 -51.92 31.86
N ALA A 193 -22.66 -52.39 33.11
CA ALA A 193 -22.07 -53.67 33.49
C ALA A 193 -22.72 -54.86 32.75
N GLY A 194 -24.00 -54.76 32.41
CA GLY A 194 -24.71 -55.77 31.62
C GLY A 194 -24.23 -55.82 30.18
N ASP A 195 -24.08 -54.66 29.54
CA ASP A 195 -23.61 -54.56 28.16
C ASP A 195 -22.17 -55.05 28.02
N LEU A 196 -21.32 -54.77 29.01
CA LEU A 196 -19.95 -55.28 29.04
C LEU A 196 -19.87 -56.79 29.26
N ALA A 197 -20.77 -57.37 30.07
CA ALA A 197 -20.84 -58.81 30.25
C ALA A 197 -21.31 -59.53 28.98
N ALA A 198 -22.26 -58.94 28.25
CA ALA A 198 -22.71 -59.43 26.95
C ALA A 198 -21.58 -59.38 25.92
N TRP A 199 -20.83 -58.28 25.87
CA TRP A 199 -19.69 -58.14 24.97
C TRP A 199 -18.55 -59.13 25.27
N ALA A 200 -18.32 -59.43 26.55
CA ALA A 200 -17.29 -60.39 26.96
C ALA A 200 -17.68 -61.86 26.68
N SER A 201 -18.97 -62.14 26.47
CA SER A 201 -19.47 -63.50 26.20
C SER A 201 -19.59 -63.83 24.72
N ASP A 202 -19.54 -62.82 23.83
CA ASP A 202 -19.36 -63.01 22.39
C ASP A 202 -17.89 -63.36 22.08
N ALA A 203 -17.54 -64.63 22.27
CA ALA A 203 -16.32 -65.18 21.71
C ALA A 203 -16.43 -65.21 20.18
N PRO A 204 -15.41 -64.74 19.42
CA PRO A 204 -15.44 -64.80 17.97
C PRO A 204 -15.57 -66.26 17.51
N PRO A 205 -16.30 -66.53 16.41
CA PRO A 205 -16.50 -67.89 15.93
C PRO A 205 -15.15 -68.53 15.61
N SER A 206 -14.94 -69.72 16.19
CA SER A 206 -13.74 -70.53 15.95
C SER A 206 -13.60 -70.78 14.44
N PRO A 207 -12.44 -70.50 13.83
CA PRO A 207 -12.23 -70.77 12.41
C PRO A 207 -12.34 -72.27 12.18
N ARG A 208 -13.43 -72.69 11.55
CA ARG A 208 -13.69 -74.09 11.23
C ARG A 208 -12.78 -74.49 10.07
N ALA A 209 -12.21 -75.67 10.25
CA ALA A 209 -11.30 -76.42 9.39
C ALA A 209 -11.40 -76.14 7.88
N ALA A 210 -10.22 -76.07 7.28
CA ALA A 210 -9.98 -76.13 5.85
C ALA A 210 -10.87 -77.17 5.16
N GLU A 211 -11.70 -76.70 4.23
CA GLU A 211 -12.25 -77.54 3.17
C GLU A 211 -11.11 -77.85 2.19
N GLU A 212 -10.64 -79.08 2.25
CA GLU A 212 -9.82 -79.74 1.23
C GLU A 212 -10.80 -80.45 0.27
N PRO A 213 -10.91 -80.04 -1.01
CA PRO A 213 -11.55 -80.86 -2.02
C PRO A 213 -10.49 -81.60 -2.85
N ASP A 214 -10.31 -82.85 -2.42
CA ASP A 214 -10.38 -84.09 -3.20
C ASP A 214 -9.77 -84.12 -4.61
N ALA A 215 -8.83 -85.05 -4.75
CA ALA A 215 -8.28 -85.52 -6.00
C ALA A 215 -9.10 -86.72 -6.50
N ARG A 216 -9.68 -86.63 -7.71
CA ARG A 216 -9.78 -87.70 -8.73
C ARG A 216 -10.85 -87.39 -9.79
N ASP A 217 -10.42 -87.37 -11.06
CA ASP A 217 -10.91 -88.21 -12.17
C ASP A 217 -10.78 -87.48 -13.52
N GLY A 218 -10.15 -88.17 -14.50
CA GLY A 218 -10.21 -87.86 -15.93
C GLY A 218 -8.87 -87.60 -16.60
#